data_AF-A0A7S4URG3-F1
#
_entry.id   AF-A0A7S4URG3-F1
#
_cell.length_a   1.000
_cell.length_b   1.000
_cell.length_c   1.000
_cell.angle_alpha   90.00
_cell.angle_beta   90.00
_cell.angle_gamma   90.00
#
_symmetry.space_group_name_H-M   'P 1'
#
loop_
_entity.id
_entity.type
_entity.pdbx_description
1 polymer ?
#
loop_
_entity_poly.entity_id
_entity_poly.type
_entity_poly.pdbx_seq_one_letter_code
_entity_poly.pdbx_strand_id
1 'polypeptide(L)'
;AGIERASDLNLAETGIADLFVTPHLHYASHKLLSFPEHKGRMFTVFRHPIERAIARHSSFIKQHRSGQPEADSRLAQMSLAEFAQSDYSSKDWLTRFLANKRDDIVTWEDVQKAKEILRKKFLIGLYDRIEESIERIERYFGWFKNGPLERECHQNLIAAARAHDTEDYMYEVGQEGSIDIGSEVYGLMLKNNEKDMEVYWYAVGLFEEQGKLFPPLSW
;
A
#
# COMPACT_ATOMS: atom_id res chain seq x y z
N ALA A 1 -14.27 9.54 13.68
CA ALA A 1 -13.97 10.80 14.39
C ALA A 1 -13.11 11.76 13.54
N GLY A 2 -11.90 11.37 13.09
CA GLY A 2 -11.01 12.29 12.35
C GLY A 2 -11.55 12.83 11.02
N ILE A 3 -12.10 11.96 10.15
CA ILE A 3 -12.64 12.36 8.84
C ILE A 3 -13.84 13.28 8.96
N GLU A 4 -14.80 12.98 9.86
CA GLU A 4 -15.96 13.86 10.09
C GLU A 4 -15.50 15.22 10.59
N ARG A 5 -14.60 15.28 11.57
CA ARG A 5 -14.06 16.57 12.05
C ARG A 5 -13.36 17.35 10.94
N ALA A 6 -12.60 16.70 10.07
CA ALA A 6 -11.96 17.36 8.92
C ALA A 6 -12.99 17.89 7.92
N SER A 7 -14.09 17.15 7.70
CA SER A 7 -15.22 17.58 6.89
C SER A 7 -15.95 18.77 7.51
N ASP A 8 -16.24 18.73 8.82
CA ASP A 8 -16.93 19.80 9.54
C ASP A 8 -16.14 21.11 9.57
N LEU A 9 -14.81 21.00 9.49
CA LEU A 9 -13.89 22.14 9.40
C LEU A 9 -13.63 22.58 7.94
N ASN A 10 -14.28 21.98 6.96
CA ASN A 10 -14.08 22.21 5.52
C ASN A 10 -12.60 22.14 5.11
N LEU A 11 -11.83 21.22 5.72
CA LEU A 11 -10.37 21.19 5.61
C LEU A 11 -9.87 21.15 4.15
N ALA A 12 -10.55 20.40 3.28
CA ALA A 12 -10.20 20.32 1.86
C ALA A 12 -10.40 21.65 1.10
N GLU A 13 -11.36 22.47 1.53
CA GLU A 13 -11.68 23.76 0.92
C GLU A 13 -10.72 24.87 1.40
N THR A 14 -10.14 24.72 2.59
CA THR A 14 -9.22 25.72 3.16
C THR A 14 -7.91 25.86 2.38
N GLY A 15 -7.51 24.84 1.61
CA GLY A 15 -6.24 24.82 0.88
C GLY A 15 -4.99 24.70 1.76
N ILE A 16 -5.12 24.43 3.07
CA ILE A 16 -3.97 24.32 3.98
C ILE A 16 -3.31 22.93 3.98
N ALA A 17 -4.02 21.91 3.48
CA ALA A 17 -3.56 20.54 3.46
C ALA A 17 -3.28 20.08 2.04
N ASP A 18 -2.01 19.82 1.72
CA ASP A 18 -1.57 19.36 0.40
C ASP A 18 -1.74 17.85 0.20
N LEU A 19 -1.85 17.07 1.29
CA LEU A 19 -1.92 15.61 1.26
C LEU A 19 -2.85 15.06 2.35
N PHE A 20 -3.74 14.14 1.95
CA PHE A 20 -4.55 13.33 2.86
C PHE A 20 -4.10 11.87 2.79
N VAL A 21 -3.74 11.29 3.94
CA VAL A 21 -3.41 9.86 4.06
C VAL A 21 -4.47 9.17 4.92
N THR A 22 -5.12 8.13 4.39
CA THR A 22 -6.21 7.46 5.11
C THR A 22 -6.46 6.02 4.65
N PRO A 23 -6.77 5.09 5.58
CA PRO A 23 -7.24 3.75 5.26
C PRO A 23 -8.76 3.70 4.97
N HIS A 24 -9.40 4.85 4.72
CA HIS A 24 -10.84 4.94 4.49
C HIS A 24 -11.15 5.59 3.14
N LEU A 25 -10.52 5.11 2.06
CA LEU A 25 -10.59 5.65 0.70
C LEU A 25 -12.00 6.13 0.28
N HIS A 26 -12.99 5.24 0.30
CA HIS A 26 -14.36 5.55 -0.17
C HIS A 26 -15.05 6.60 0.70
N TYR A 27 -14.90 6.48 2.01
CA TYR A 27 -15.55 7.38 2.95
C TYR A 27 -14.88 8.76 2.99
N ALA A 28 -13.55 8.81 2.98
CA ALA A 28 -12.80 10.06 2.93
C ALA A 28 -13.00 10.80 1.60
N SER A 29 -12.98 10.09 0.46
CA SER A 29 -13.23 10.71 -0.84
C SER A 29 -14.66 11.28 -0.92
N HIS A 30 -15.65 10.57 -0.39
CA HIS A 30 -17.03 11.04 -0.35
C HIS A 30 -17.22 12.23 0.62
N LYS A 31 -16.55 12.24 1.77
CA LYS A 31 -16.73 13.29 2.79
C LYS A 31 -15.90 14.54 2.54
N LEU A 32 -14.67 14.38 2.04
CA LEU A 32 -13.70 15.47 1.94
C LEU A 32 -13.53 15.99 0.51
N LEU A 33 -13.77 15.16 -0.51
CA LEU A 33 -13.33 15.43 -1.90
C LEU A 33 -14.46 15.34 -2.94
N SER A 34 -15.73 15.31 -2.49
CA SER A 34 -16.91 15.26 -3.37
C SER A 34 -17.33 16.63 -3.92
N PHE A 35 -16.73 17.71 -3.43
CA PHE A 35 -17.05 19.07 -3.84
C PHE A 35 -16.54 19.33 -5.28
N PRO A 36 -17.34 19.94 -6.17
CA PRO A 36 -16.96 20.15 -7.57
C PRO A 36 -15.62 20.88 -7.77
N GLU A 37 -15.36 21.88 -6.92
CA GLU A 37 -14.18 22.75 -6.96
C GLU A 37 -12.96 22.13 -6.23
N HIS A 38 -13.16 21.12 -5.37
CA HIS A 38 -12.13 20.58 -4.48
C HIS A 38 -12.00 19.05 -4.61
N LYS A 39 -11.69 18.60 -5.82
CA LYS A 39 -11.41 17.18 -6.11
C LYS A 39 -9.94 16.87 -5.84
N GLY A 40 -9.68 15.77 -5.15
CA GLY A 40 -8.32 15.24 -4.99
C GLY A 40 -7.87 14.42 -6.21
N ARG A 41 -6.55 14.36 -6.41
CA ARG A 41 -5.91 13.36 -7.28
C ARG A 41 -5.29 12.30 -6.38
N MET A 42 -5.47 11.03 -6.70
CA MET A 42 -5.01 9.95 -5.85
C MET A 42 -3.75 9.31 -6.43
N PHE A 43 -2.86 8.90 -5.55
CA PHE A 43 -1.76 8.01 -5.87
C PHE A 43 -1.69 6.90 -4.82
N THR A 44 -1.02 5.81 -5.16
CA THR A 44 -0.81 4.70 -4.23
C THR A 44 0.46 3.94 -4.60
N VAL A 45 1.01 3.18 -3.66
CA VAL A 45 2.18 2.32 -3.88
C VAL A 45 1.80 0.89 -3.56
N PHE A 46 1.94 0.00 -4.54
CA PHE A 46 1.65 -1.42 -4.38
C PHE A 46 2.90 -2.21 -4.03
N ARG A 47 2.75 -3.16 -3.11
CA ARG A 47 3.70 -4.23 -2.86
C ARG A 47 3.09 -5.54 -3.33
N HIS A 48 3.93 -6.49 -3.75
CA HIS A 48 3.48 -7.82 -4.11
C HIS A 48 2.58 -8.42 -3.01
N PRO A 49 1.37 -8.94 -3.31
CA PRO A 49 0.38 -9.31 -2.30
C PRO A 49 0.88 -10.32 -1.25
N ILE A 50 1.70 -11.29 -1.66
CA ILE A 50 2.30 -12.29 -0.75
C ILE A 50 3.31 -11.61 0.18
N GLU A 51 4.21 -10.79 -0.35
CA GLU A 51 5.20 -10.09 0.47
C GLU A 51 4.55 -9.11 1.44
N ARG A 52 3.48 -8.43 1.00
CA ARG A 52 2.65 -7.58 1.87
C ARG A 52 2.05 -8.39 3.02
N ALA A 53 1.56 -9.61 2.76
CA ALA A 53 0.99 -10.47 3.78
C ALA A 53 2.06 -10.92 4.80
N ILE A 54 3.26 -11.26 4.34
CA ILE A 54 4.41 -11.60 5.18
C ILE A 54 4.84 -10.39 6.02
N ALA A 55 5.05 -9.23 5.39
CA ALA A 55 5.43 -8.01 6.09
C ALA A 55 4.41 -7.61 7.18
N ARG A 56 3.11 -7.85 6.93
CA ARG A 56 2.08 -7.65 7.94
C ARG A 56 2.24 -8.59 9.13
N HIS A 57 2.52 -9.86 8.90
CA HIS A 57 2.78 -10.83 9.98
C HIS A 57 4.02 -10.43 10.79
N SER A 58 5.13 -10.09 10.14
CA SER A 58 6.33 -9.54 10.80
C SER A 58 6.01 -8.33 11.68
N SER A 59 5.13 -7.44 11.21
CA SER A 59 4.75 -6.24 11.96
C SER A 59 4.06 -6.56 13.29
N PHE A 60 3.23 -7.60 13.36
CA PHE A 60 2.57 -7.99 14.62
C PHE A 60 3.58 -8.50 15.66
N ILE A 61 4.59 -9.25 15.21
CA ILE A 61 5.65 -9.76 16.09
C ILE A 61 6.49 -8.61 16.64
N LYS A 62 6.82 -7.63 15.78
CA LYS A 62 7.58 -6.45 16.17
C LYS A 62 6.83 -5.63 17.23
N GLN A 63 5.56 -5.33 16.99
CA GLN A 63 4.73 -4.56 17.93
C GLN A 63 4.72 -5.23 19.31
N HIS A 64 4.59 -6.56 19.36
CA HIS A 64 4.64 -7.32 20.61
C HIS A 64 5.99 -7.22 21.30
N ARG A 65 7.10 -7.40 20.56
CA ARG A 65 8.47 -7.31 21.10
C ARG A 65 8.83 -5.92 21.61
N SER A 66 8.35 -4.89 20.94
CA SER A 66 8.53 -3.50 21.37
C SER A 66 7.68 -3.15 22.61
N GLY A 67 6.86 -4.08 23.10
CA GLY A 67 5.99 -3.87 24.26
C GLY A 67 4.86 -2.88 23.98
N GLN A 68 4.40 -2.77 22.73
CA GLN A 68 3.29 -1.88 22.41
C GLN A 68 2.02 -2.35 23.14
N PRO A 69 1.32 -1.45 23.87
CA PRO A 69 0.15 -1.80 24.68
C PRO A 69 -0.96 -2.53 23.91
N GLU A 70 -1.11 -2.20 22.63
CA GLU A 70 -2.11 -2.74 21.70
C GLU A 70 -1.69 -4.04 20.99
N ALA A 71 -0.48 -4.55 21.23
CA ALA A 71 0.01 -5.73 20.53
C ALA A 71 -0.71 -7.01 20.98
N ASP A 72 -1.44 -7.65 20.07
CA ASP A 72 -2.04 -8.96 20.32
C ASP A 72 -0.94 -10.04 20.39
N SER A 73 -0.67 -10.50 21.61
CA SER A 73 0.37 -11.50 21.89
C SER A 73 0.15 -12.83 21.15
N ARG A 74 -1.11 -13.16 20.85
CA ARG A 74 -1.44 -14.38 20.09
C ARG A 74 -0.96 -14.27 18.64
N LEU A 75 -1.10 -13.11 18.00
CA LEU A 75 -0.64 -12.90 16.63
C LEU A 75 0.89 -13.00 16.53
N ALA A 76 1.59 -12.46 17.53
CA ALA A 76 3.04 -12.50 17.60
C ALA A 76 3.62 -13.90 17.87
N GLN A 77 2.79 -14.84 18.31
CA GLN A 77 3.20 -16.23 18.58
C GLN A 77 2.83 -17.19 17.45
N MET A 78 2.02 -16.75 16.47
CA MET A 78 1.70 -17.56 15.30
C MET A 78 2.93 -17.70 14.40
N SER A 79 3.22 -18.92 13.98
CA SER A 79 4.04 -19.16 12.81
C SER A 79 3.41 -18.57 11.55
N LEU A 80 4.20 -18.35 10.51
CA LEU A 80 3.71 -17.86 9.23
C LEU A 80 2.62 -18.77 8.62
N ALA A 81 2.73 -20.09 8.83
CA ALA A 81 1.73 -21.07 8.40
C ALA A 81 0.40 -20.92 9.16
N GLU A 82 0.44 -20.79 10.48
CA GLU A 82 -0.75 -20.56 11.31
C GLU A 82 -1.40 -19.22 10.97
N PHE A 83 -0.59 -18.18 10.75
CA PHE A 83 -1.07 -16.88 10.31
C PHE A 83 -1.81 -17.00 8.97
N ALA A 84 -1.22 -17.67 7.97
CA ALA A 84 -1.84 -17.87 6.65
C ALA A 84 -3.16 -18.66 6.72
N GLN A 85 -3.31 -19.58 7.68
CA GLN A 85 -4.55 -20.34 7.89
C GLN A 85 -5.61 -19.54 8.66
N SER A 86 -5.17 -18.58 9.48
CA SER A 86 -6.05 -17.77 10.32
C SER A 86 -6.85 -16.72 9.54
N ASP A 87 -7.88 -16.18 10.18
CA ASP A 87 -8.65 -15.04 9.66
C ASP A 87 -7.86 -13.72 9.67
N TYR A 88 -6.69 -13.68 10.33
CA TYR A 88 -5.83 -12.49 10.39
C TYR A 88 -5.04 -12.24 9.10
N SER A 89 -4.85 -13.27 8.26
CA SER A 89 -4.14 -13.16 6.97
C SER A 89 -4.80 -12.19 5.98
N SER A 90 -6.04 -11.75 6.25
CA SER A 90 -6.78 -10.75 5.46
C SER A 90 -6.78 -11.08 3.96
N LYS A 91 -7.51 -12.14 3.62
CA LYS A 91 -7.65 -12.69 2.26
C LYS A 91 -8.18 -11.64 1.28
N ASP A 92 -7.54 -11.52 0.12
CA ASP A 92 -7.88 -10.57 -0.95
C ASP A 92 -8.09 -9.13 -0.42
N TRP A 93 -7.28 -8.69 0.56
CA TRP A 93 -7.45 -7.42 1.26
C TRP A 93 -7.44 -6.21 0.31
N LEU A 94 -6.58 -6.19 -0.70
CA LEU A 94 -6.49 -5.08 -1.62
C LEU A 94 -7.77 -4.95 -2.45
N THR A 95 -8.24 -6.07 -2.97
CA THR A 95 -9.48 -6.13 -3.77
C THR A 95 -10.67 -5.72 -2.91
N ARG A 96 -10.76 -6.19 -1.65
CA ARG A 96 -11.76 -5.75 -0.66
C ARG A 96 -11.74 -4.24 -0.47
N PHE A 97 -10.55 -3.71 -0.23
CA PHE A 97 -10.33 -2.30 0.03
C PHE A 97 -10.80 -1.43 -1.14
N LEU A 98 -10.38 -1.77 -2.36
CA LEU A 98 -10.74 -1.03 -3.57
C LEU A 98 -12.23 -1.19 -3.91
N ALA A 99 -12.81 -2.38 -3.76
CA ALA A 99 -14.22 -2.64 -4.05
C ALA A 99 -15.19 -2.20 -2.94
N ASN A 100 -14.68 -1.64 -1.83
CA ASN A 100 -15.45 -1.25 -0.64
C ASN A 100 -16.19 -2.41 0.04
N LYS A 101 -15.60 -3.61 0.05
CA LYS A 101 -16.17 -4.83 0.62
C LYS A 101 -15.38 -5.29 1.83
N ARG A 102 -15.60 -4.66 2.98
CA ARG A 102 -14.86 -4.99 4.22
C ARG A 102 -15.12 -6.42 4.66
N ASP A 103 -16.39 -6.77 4.85
CA ASP A 103 -16.80 -8.06 5.45
C ASP A 103 -17.51 -8.99 4.45
N ASP A 104 -17.76 -8.53 3.22
CA ASP A 104 -18.48 -9.29 2.18
C ASP A 104 -17.58 -10.26 1.40
N ILE A 105 -18.19 -11.22 0.71
CA ILE A 105 -17.46 -12.10 -0.21
C ILE A 105 -16.94 -11.29 -1.41
N VAL A 106 -15.65 -11.45 -1.69
CA VAL A 106 -14.99 -10.88 -2.88
C VAL A 106 -15.18 -11.83 -4.06
N THR A 107 -15.66 -11.28 -5.17
CA THR A 107 -15.88 -12.02 -6.42
C THR A 107 -14.94 -11.52 -7.51
N TRP A 108 -14.90 -12.22 -8.64
CA TRP A 108 -14.16 -11.76 -9.83
C TRP A 108 -14.73 -10.48 -10.45
N GLU A 109 -15.99 -10.15 -10.19
CA GLU A 109 -16.55 -8.85 -10.59
C GLU A 109 -15.90 -7.70 -9.80
N ASP A 110 -15.59 -7.94 -8.52
CA ASP A 110 -14.90 -6.96 -7.67
C ASP A 110 -13.45 -6.72 -8.14
N VAL A 111 -12.79 -7.74 -8.70
CA VAL A 111 -11.50 -7.58 -9.38
C VAL A 111 -11.62 -6.61 -10.55
N GLN A 112 -12.65 -6.75 -11.39
CA GLN A 112 -12.85 -5.82 -12.51
C GLN A 112 -13.14 -4.40 -12.02
N LYS A 113 -13.94 -4.25 -10.96
CA LYS A 113 -14.18 -2.94 -10.32
C LYS A 113 -12.89 -2.32 -9.78
N ALA A 114 -12.07 -3.11 -9.07
CA ALA A 114 -10.80 -2.68 -8.53
C ALA A 114 -9.86 -2.19 -9.66
N LYS A 115 -9.72 -2.97 -10.74
CA LYS A 115 -8.94 -2.58 -11.92
C LYS A 115 -9.42 -1.25 -12.54
N GLU A 116 -10.73 -1.09 -12.70
CA GLU A 116 -11.31 0.15 -13.24
C GLU A 116 -11.08 1.36 -12.32
N ILE A 117 -11.14 1.16 -11.00
CA ILE A 117 -10.79 2.19 -10.02
C ILE A 117 -9.32 2.59 -10.17
N LEU A 118 -8.40 1.63 -10.23
CA LEU A 118 -6.98 1.91 -10.40
C LEU A 118 -6.71 2.68 -11.69
N ARG A 119 -7.20 2.18 -12.83
CA ARG A 119 -6.99 2.80 -14.14
C ARG A 119 -7.49 4.24 -14.20
N LYS A 120 -8.65 4.52 -13.61
CA LYS A 120 -9.31 5.83 -13.75
C LYS A 120 -8.93 6.85 -12.69
N LYS A 121 -8.42 6.41 -11.53
CA LYS A 121 -8.37 7.26 -10.35
C LYS A 121 -6.99 7.39 -9.71
N PHE A 122 -6.05 6.48 -10.01
CA PHE A 122 -4.76 6.44 -9.33
C PHE A 122 -3.59 6.66 -10.28
N LEU A 123 -2.63 7.49 -9.83
CA LEU A 123 -1.24 7.33 -10.21
C LEU A 123 -0.66 6.15 -9.43
N ILE A 124 -0.06 5.20 -10.14
CA ILE A 124 0.43 3.95 -9.58
C ILE A 124 1.91 4.08 -9.27
N GLY A 125 2.29 3.62 -8.09
CA GLY A 125 3.66 3.32 -7.66
C GLY A 125 3.81 1.84 -7.31
N LEU A 126 5.03 1.34 -7.32
CA LEU A 126 5.43 0.00 -6.95
C LEU A 126 6.52 0.06 -5.88
N TYR A 127 6.38 -0.75 -4.83
CA TYR A 127 7.32 -0.80 -3.71
C TYR A 127 8.71 -1.27 -4.15
N ASP A 128 8.78 -2.27 -5.03
CA ASP A 128 10.05 -2.80 -5.55
C ASP A 128 10.78 -1.77 -6.43
N ARG A 129 10.06 -0.75 -6.92
CA ARG A 129 10.58 0.40 -7.68
C ARG A 129 10.26 1.70 -6.94
N ILE A 130 10.44 1.74 -5.61
CA ILE A 130 9.99 2.87 -4.78
C ILE A 130 10.63 4.20 -5.17
N GLU A 131 11.91 4.23 -5.54
CA GLU A 131 12.60 5.47 -5.93
C GLU A 131 11.93 6.10 -7.15
N GLU A 132 11.69 5.30 -8.18
CA GLU A 132 11.03 5.73 -9.41
C GLU A 132 9.56 6.07 -9.16
N SER A 133 8.89 5.31 -8.27
CA SER A 133 7.51 5.59 -7.89
C SER A 133 7.37 6.95 -7.24
N ILE A 134 8.26 7.26 -6.29
CA ILE A 134 8.26 8.56 -5.61
C ILE A 134 8.63 9.67 -6.60
N GLU A 135 9.64 9.47 -7.46
CA GLU A 135 9.98 10.45 -8.50
C GLU A 135 8.77 10.77 -9.39
N ARG A 136 8.04 9.76 -9.85
CA ARG A 136 6.84 9.96 -10.70
C ARG A 136 5.73 10.68 -9.94
N ILE A 137 5.50 10.34 -8.67
CA ILE A 137 4.53 11.03 -7.81
C ILE A 137 4.92 12.50 -7.67
N GLU A 138 6.16 12.79 -7.29
CA GLU A 138 6.66 14.15 -7.14
C GLU A 138 6.52 14.96 -8.42
N ARG A 139 6.90 14.39 -9.57
CA ARG A 139 6.76 15.04 -10.88
C ARG A 139 5.29 15.30 -11.24
N TYR A 140 4.39 14.36 -10.96
CA TYR A 140 2.97 14.51 -11.26
C TYR A 140 2.29 15.61 -10.43
N PHE A 141 2.69 15.74 -9.16
CA PHE A 141 2.14 16.73 -8.23
C PHE A 141 2.92 18.04 -8.20
N GLY A 142 4.08 18.13 -8.85
CA GLY A 142 4.94 19.31 -8.82
C GLY A 142 5.67 19.49 -7.49
N TRP A 143 5.89 18.42 -6.73
CA TRP A 143 6.65 18.42 -5.49
C TRP A 143 8.15 18.38 -5.81
N PHE A 144 8.69 19.50 -6.27
CA PHE A 144 10.10 19.58 -6.67
C PHE A 144 11.01 19.75 -5.45
N LYS A 145 12.13 19.02 -5.49
CA LYS A 145 13.25 19.17 -4.56
C LYS A 145 14.15 20.29 -5.06
N ASN A 146 14.29 21.34 -4.28
CA ASN A 146 15.03 22.55 -4.59
C ASN A 146 16.48 22.57 -4.05
N GLY A 147 17.07 21.41 -3.72
CA GLY A 147 18.49 21.36 -3.33
C GLY A 147 19.12 19.97 -3.19
N PRO A 148 20.47 19.89 -3.15
CA PRO A 148 21.21 18.65 -2.85
C PRO A 148 20.82 18.03 -1.50
N LEU A 149 20.63 18.87 -0.46
CA LEU A 149 20.28 18.42 0.90
C LEU A 149 18.94 17.68 0.94
N GLU A 150 17.94 18.17 0.21
CA GLU A 150 16.61 17.55 0.16
C GLU A 150 16.62 16.21 -0.59
N ARG A 151 17.45 16.10 -1.64
CA ARG A 151 17.68 14.82 -2.34
C ARG A 151 18.37 13.79 -1.44
N GLU A 152 19.36 14.20 -0.67
CA GLU A 152 20.05 13.34 0.30
C GLU A 152 19.12 12.90 1.42
N CYS A 153 18.37 13.83 2.02
CA CYS A 153 17.36 13.52 3.04
C CYS A 153 16.34 12.50 2.53
N HIS A 154 15.84 12.71 1.31
CA HIS A 154 14.90 11.80 0.66
C HIS A 154 15.49 10.39 0.44
N GLN A 155 16.71 10.29 -0.06
CA GLN A 155 17.40 9.01 -0.23
C GLN A 155 17.60 8.29 1.12
N ASN A 156 17.98 9.03 2.15
CA ASN A 156 18.16 8.50 3.51
C ASN A 156 16.84 7.98 4.10
N LEU A 157 15.72 8.69 3.88
CA LEU A 157 14.39 8.24 4.33
C LEU A 157 13.96 6.94 3.63
N ILE A 158 14.15 6.84 2.31
CA ILE A 158 13.87 5.61 1.56
C ILE A 158 14.76 4.46 2.03
N ALA A 159 16.07 4.71 2.16
CA ALA A 159 17.02 3.70 2.60
C ALA A 159 16.71 3.20 4.02
N ALA A 160 16.38 4.11 4.94
CA ALA A 160 15.97 3.75 6.30
C ALA A 160 14.68 2.92 6.31
N ALA A 161 13.68 3.30 5.50
CA ALA A 161 12.43 2.54 5.38
C ALA A 161 12.68 1.13 4.82
N ARG A 162 13.52 0.99 3.79
CA ARG A 162 13.90 -0.31 3.21
C ARG A 162 14.68 -1.18 4.19
N ALA A 163 15.63 -0.59 4.92
CA ALA A 163 16.41 -1.32 5.92
C ALA A 163 15.50 -1.88 7.02
N HIS A 164 14.57 -1.06 7.51
CA HIS A 164 13.56 -1.48 8.48
C HIS A 164 12.70 -2.64 7.95
N ASP A 165 12.22 -2.54 6.71
CA ASP A 165 11.41 -3.58 6.06
C ASP A 165 12.20 -4.89 5.81
N THR A 166 13.49 -4.78 5.49
CA THR A 166 14.36 -5.94 5.22
C THR A 166 14.63 -6.72 6.50
N GLU A 167 14.92 -6.01 7.60
CA GLU A 167 15.08 -6.62 8.93
C GLU A 167 13.80 -7.38 9.33
N ASP A 168 12.63 -6.77 9.09
CA ASP A 168 11.34 -7.38 9.40
C ASP A 168 11.05 -8.63 8.54
N TYR A 169 11.46 -8.61 7.26
CA TYR A 169 11.25 -9.74 6.34
C TYR A 169 12.20 -10.91 6.64
N MET A 170 13.50 -10.64 6.83
CA MET A 170 14.51 -11.68 7.13
C MET A 170 14.22 -12.44 8.43
N TYR A 171 13.50 -11.83 9.38
CA TYR A 171 13.08 -12.50 10.60
C TYR A 171 12.09 -13.65 10.33
N GLU A 172 11.18 -13.49 9.37
CA GLU A 172 10.13 -14.46 9.06
C GLU A 172 10.57 -15.55 8.08
N VAL A 173 11.28 -15.16 7.01
CA VAL A 173 11.68 -16.10 5.95
C VAL A 173 13.13 -16.59 6.09
N GLY A 174 13.79 -16.20 7.19
CA GLY A 174 15.18 -16.55 7.47
C GLY A 174 16.20 -15.79 6.62
N GLN A 175 17.46 -16.21 6.72
CA GLN A 175 18.62 -15.58 6.05
C GLN A 175 18.53 -15.62 4.51
N GLU A 176 17.71 -16.51 3.94
CA GLU A 176 17.47 -16.58 2.49
C GLU A 176 16.62 -15.41 1.98
N GLY A 177 15.95 -14.66 2.86
CA GLY A 177 15.26 -13.43 2.49
C GLY A 177 14.13 -13.64 1.47
N SER A 178 13.61 -14.86 1.33
CA SER A 178 12.43 -15.19 0.53
C SER A 178 11.78 -16.49 1.02
N ILE A 179 10.45 -16.56 0.96
CA ILE A 179 9.72 -17.81 1.20
C ILE A 179 9.90 -18.72 -0.01
N ASP A 180 10.12 -20.02 0.21
CA ASP A 180 10.17 -21.00 -0.87
C ASP A 180 8.83 -21.03 -1.62
N ILE A 181 8.88 -20.69 -2.92
CA ILE A 181 7.73 -20.67 -3.84
C ILE A 181 7.09 -22.07 -3.96
N GLY A 182 7.87 -23.13 -3.75
CA GLY A 182 7.39 -24.51 -3.73
C GLY A 182 6.73 -24.95 -2.42
N SER A 183 6.81 -24.12 -1.36
CA SER A 183 6.29 -24.49 -0.04
C SER A 183 4.75 -24.47 0.02
N GLU A 184 4.20 -25.32 0.89
CA GLU A 184 2.75 -25.35 1.16
C GLU A 184 2.23 -24.00 1.68
N VAL A 185 3.03 -23.30 2.49
CA VAL A 185 2.69 -21.97 3.03
C VAL A 185 2.59 -20.93 1.92
N TYR A 186 3.51 -20.94 0.94
CA TYR A 186 3.41 -20.06 -0.22
C TYR A 186 2.16 -20.35 -1.05
N GLY A 187 1.89 -21.63 -1.33
CA GLY A 187 0.68 -22.05 -2.05
C GLY A 187 -0.61 -21.60 -1.35
N LEU A 188 -0.66 -21.68 -0.02
CA LEU A 188 -1.78 -21.20 0.78
C LEU A 188 -1.94 -19.68 0.70
N MET A 189 -0.85 -18.92 0.82
CA MET A 189 -0.88 -17.46 0.70
C MET A 189 -1.30 -17.01 -0.70
N LEU A 190 -0.80 -17.68 -1.74
CA LEU A 190 -1.19 -17.42 -3.12
C LEU A 190 -2.70 -17.64 -3.29
N LYS A 191 -3.23 -18.76 -2.80
CA LYS A 191 -4.67 -19.05 -2.82
C LYS A 191 -5.50 -18.01 -2.06
N ASN A 192 -5.02 -17.57 -0.90
CA ASN A 192 -5.69 -16.56 -0.08
C ASN A 192 -5.70 -15.16 -0.70
N ASN A 193 -4.82 -14.90 -1.66
CA ASN A 193 -4.64 -13.59 -2.30
C ASN A 193 -4.76 -13.66 -3.82
N GLU A 194 -5.43 -14.69 -4.36
CA GLU A 194 -5.54 -14.93 -5.81
C GLU A 194 -6.08 -13.71 -6.57
N LYS A 195 -7.06 -13.01 -5.99
CA LYS A 195 -7.66 -11.82 -6.63
C LYS A 195 -6.76 -10.60 -6.48
N ASP A 196 -6.11 -10.46 -5.33
CA ASP A 196 -5.11 -9.41 -5.12
C ASP A 196 -3.94 -9.56 -6.10
N MET A 197 -3.52 -10.79 -6.41
CA MET A 197 -2.50 -11.06 -7.42
C MET A 197 -2.91 -10.55 -8.80
N GLU A 198 -4.15 -10.82 -9.21
CA GLU A 198 -4.68 -10.33 -10.49
C GLU A 198 -4.78 -8.78 -10.54
N VAL A 199 -5.17 -8.15 -9.43
CA VAL A 199 -5.19 -6.68 -9.32
C VAL A 199 -3.77 -6.10 -9.33
N TYR A 200 -2.82 -6.75 -8.64
CA TYR A 200 -1.43 -6.33 -8.58
C TYR A 200 -0.76 -6.35 -9.95
N TRP A 201 -0.86 -7.44 -10.70
CA TRP A 201 -0.26 -7.52 -12.03
C TRP A 201 -0.87 -6.52 -13.02
N TYR A 202 -2.16 -6.24 -12.87
CA TYR A 202 -2.78 -5.15 -13.62
C TYR A 202 -2.22 -3.78 -13.23
N ALA A 203 -2.00 -3.52 -11.94
CA ALA A 203 -1.36 -2.29 -11.46
C ALA A 203 0.08 -2.16 -11.96
N VAL A 204 0.85 -3.25 -12.04
CA VAL A 204 2.19 -3.26 -12.68
C VAL A 204 2.09 -2.83 -14.15
N GLY A 205 1.11 -3.35 -14.90
CA GLY A 205 0.87 -2.91 -16.27
C GLY A 205 0.55 -1.41 -16.38
N LEU A 206 -0.32 -0.90 -15.49
CA LEU A 206 -0.62 0.54 -15.41
C LEU A 206 0.62 1.38 -15.06
N PHE A 207 1.49 0.88 -14.17
CA PHE A 207 2.73 1.55 -13.81
C PHE A 207 3.63 1.72 -15.05
N GLU A 208 3.80 0.71 -15.88
CA GLU A 208 4.59 0.83 -17.11
C GLU A 208 3.93 1.79 -18.12
N GLU A 209 2.61 1.73 -18.25
CA GLU A 209 1.87 2.63 -19.15
C GLU A 209 2.00 4.10 -18.73
N GLN A 210 1.78 4.38 -17.45
CA GLN A 210 1.89 5.72 -16.87
C GLN A 210 3.33 6.25 -16.94
N GLY A 211 4.33 5.37 -16.89
CA GLY A 211 5.74 5.75 -17.03
C GLY A 211 6.05 6.51 -18.32
N LYS A 212 5.30 6.27 -19.39
CA LYS A 212 5.44 6.98 -20.68
C LYS A 212 5.12 8.47 -20.60
N LEU A 213 4.40 8.91 -19.56
CA LEU A 213 4.10 10.31 -19.28
C LEU A 213 5.30 11.06 -18.67
N PHE A 214 6.33 10.34 -18.20
CA PHE A 214 7.46 10.87 -17.46
C PHE A 214 8.77 10.57 -18.19
N PRO A 215 9.03 11.20 -19.36
CA PRO A 215 10.29 10.97 -20.08
C PRO A 215 11.50 11.35 -19.21
N PRO A 216 12.69 10.76 -19.49
CA PRO A 216 13.92 11.14 -18.81
C PRO A 216 14.14 12.64 -18.91
N LEU A 217 14.61 13.25 -17.82
CA LEU A 217 15.01 14.65 -17.86
C LEU A 217 16.21 14.78 -18.81
N SER A 218 16.03 15.50 -19.91
CA SER A 218 17.14 15.91 -20.77
C SER A 218 17.90 17.01 -20.03
N TRP A 219 19.10 16.68 -19.55
CA TRP A 219 20.05 17.63 -18.99
C TRP A 219 20.98 18.14 -20.09
#